data_AF-A0A952JVW5-F1
#
_entry.id   AF-A0A952JVW5-F1
#
_cell.length_a   1.000
_cell.length_b   1.000
_cell.length_c   1.000
_cell.angle_alpha   90.00
_cell.angle_beta   90.00
_cell.angle_gamma   90.00
#
_symmetry.space_group_name_H-M   'P 1'
#
loop_
_entity.id
_entity.type
_entity.pdbx_description
1 polymer ?
#
loop_
_entity_poly.entity_id
_entity_poly.type
_entity_poly.pdbx_seq_one_letter_code
_entity_poly.pdbx_strand_id
1 'polypeptide(L)'
;MRKPPLHKSFWNAFLGIFKMMMTERNFQIELLALILNLFLMVFLELNSTDSALILVVCFAVLTAEIFNTAIEKICDFIHPDFDAKIGFIKDISAGAVTLMAFAAVLVGMLVYPKYVF
;
A
#
# COMPACT_ATOMS: atom_id res chain seq x y z
N MET A 1 23.07 16.54 -7.57
CA MET A 1 22.39 16.76 -6.27
C MET A 1 23.23 16.15 -5.16
N ARG A 2 23.59 16.92 -4.11
CA ARG A 2 24.36 16.40 -2.96
C ARG A 2 23.43 15.53 -2.11
N LYS A 3 23.79 14.26 -1.87
CA LYS A 3 22.96 13.34 -1.08
C LYS A 3 22.82 13.90 0.35
N PRO A 4 21.60 14.01 0.89
CA PRO A 4 21.42 14.41 2.28
C PRO A 4 22.06 13.36 3.21
N PRO A 5 22.47 13.74 4.43
CA PRO A 5 22.93 12.79 5.44
C PRO A 5 21.85 11.73 5.73
N LEU A 6 22.26 10.51 6.11
CA LEU A 6 21.36 9.35 6.25
C LEU A 6 20.12 9.64 7.10
N HIS A 7 20.28 10.27 8.27
CA HIS A 7 19.17 10.63 9.15
C HIS A 7 18.11 11.49 8.45
N LYS A 8 18.53 12.43 7.60
CA LYS A 8 17.64 13.32 6.86
C LYS A 8 16.94 12.58 5.71
N SER A 9 17.60 11.58 5.11
CA SER A 9 16.98 10.71 4.11
C SER A 9 15.85 9.86 4.73
N PHE A 10 16.11 9.24 5.89
CA PHE A 10 15.08 8.48 6.61
C PHE A 10 13.93 9.39 7.05
N TRP A 11 14.24 10.55 7.63
CA TRP A 11 13.22 11.53 8.03
C TRP A 11 12.32 11.96 6.86
N ASN A 12 12.91 12.22 5.68
CA ASN A 12 12.14 12.55 4.48
C ASN A 12 11.24 11.40 4.02
N ALA A 13 11.70 10.15 4.13
CA ALA A 13 10.89 8.98 3.79
C ALA A 13 9.69 8.82 4.74
N PHE A 14 9.91 8.98 6.05
CA PHE A 14 8.82 8.96 7.05
C PHE A 14 7.82 10.09 6.84
N LEU A 15 8.29 11.30 6.53
CA LEU A 15 7.42 12.41 6.16
C LEU A 15 6.58 12.10 4.91
N GLY A 16 7.14 11.36 3.94
CA GLY A 16 6.41 10.90 2.76
C GLY A 16 5.24 9.98 3.12
N ILE A 17 5.48 8.97 3.96
CA ILE A 17 4.43 8.06 4.45
C ILE A 17 3.38 8.83 5.25
N PHE A 18 3.80 9.75 6.13
CA PHE A 18 2.87 10.57 6.90
C PHE A 18 1.98 11.45 6.01
N LYS A 19 2.53 12.02 4.94
CA LYS A 19 1.74 12.77 3.96
C LYS A 19 0.69 11.88 3.28
N MET A 20 1.08 10.71 2.80
CA MET A 20 0.15 9.73 2.21
C MET A 20 -1.01 9.42 3.16
N MET A 21 -0.72 9.18 4.44
CA MET A 21 -1.73 8.94 5.47
C MET A 21 -2.72 10.10 5.64
N MET A 22 -2.30 11.35 5.42
CA MET A 22 -3.19 12.50 5.59
C MET A 22 -3.92 12.90 4.31
N THR A 23 -3.37 12.61 3.13
CA THR A 23 -3.89 13.13 1.86
C THR A 23 -4.65 12.12 1.01
N GLU A 24 -4.27 10.84 1.05
CA GLU A 24 -4.81 9.83 0.14
C GLU A 24 -5.80 8.90 0.85
N ARG A 25 -7.07 8.97 0.44
CA ARG A 25 -8.17 8.22 1.06
C ARG A 25 -8.01 6.70 0.92
N ASN A 26 -7.56 6.24 -0.25
CA ASN A 26 -7.36 4.81 -0.49
C ASN A 26 -6.28 4.25 0.44
N PHE A 27 -5.14 4.95 0.55
CA PHE A 27 -4.09 4.60 1.50
C PHE A 27 -4.58 4.54 2.95
N GLN A 28 -5.47 5.45 3.37
CA GLN A 28 -6.08 5.41 4.71
C GLN A 28 -6.93 4.15 4.94
N ILE A 29 -7.70 3.72 3.93
CA ILE A 29 -8.55 2.51 4.00
C ILE A 29 -7.67 1.26 4.10
N GLU A 30 -6.63 1.18 3.27
CA GLU A 30 -5.67 0.07 3.28
C GLU A 30 -4.89 0.02 4.60
N LEU A 31 -4.53 1.17 5.16
CA LEU A 31 -3.87 1.25 6.47
C LEU A 31 -4.81 0.77 7.58
N LEU A 32 -6.08 1.14 7.54
CA LEU A 32 -7.07 0.62 8.47
C LEU A 32 -7.19 -0.91 8.34
N ALA A 33 -7.19 -1.44 7.12
CA ALA A 33 -7.18 -2.88 6.89
C ALA A 33 -5.92 -3.54 7.48
N LEU A 34 -4.73 -2.93 7.35
CA LEU A 34 -3.51 -3.42 8.00
C LEU A 34 -3.67 -3.46 9.53
N ILE A 35 -4.21 -2.41 10.15
CA ILE A 35 -4.42 -2.36 11.61
C ILE A 35 -5.39 -3.47 12.05
N LEU A 36 -6.46 -3.72 11.29
CA LEU A 36 -7.39 -4.82 11.55
C LEU A 36 -6.70 -6.19 11.43
N ASN A 37 -5.88 -6.41 10.39
CA ASN A 37 -5.14 -7.65 10.23
C ASN A 37 -4.14 -7.87 11.39
N LEU A 38 -3.44 -6.81 11.83
CA LEU A 38 -2.56 -6.87 13.02
C LEU A 38 -3.32 -7.26 14.29
N PHE A 39 -4.51 -6.70 14.49
CA PHE A 39 -5.37 -7.09 15.61
C PHE A 39 -5.76 -8.57 15.52
N LEU A 40 -6.21 -9.04 14.35
CA LEU A 40 -6.58 -10.43 14.12
C LEU A 40 -5.40 -11.40 14.30
N MET A 41 -4.19 -11.00 13.89
CA MET A 41 -2.96 -11.79 14.06
C MET A 41 -2.70 -12.10 15.53
N VAL A 42 -2.86 -11.10 16.41
CA VAL A 42 -2.66 -11.27 17.85
C VAL A 42 -3.85 -12.00 18.48
N PHE A 43 -5.08 -11.64 18.09
CA PHE A 43 -6.30 -12.21 18.68
C PHE A 43 -6.49 -13.70 18.37
N LEU A 44 -6.13 -14.14 17.17
CA LEU A 44 -6.22 -15.54 16.72
C LEU A 44 -4.92 -16.33 16.94
N GLU A 45 -3.90 -15.73 17.56
CA GLU A 45 -2.61 -16.34 17.85
C GLU A 45 -1.95 -16.99 16.61
N LEU A 46 -1.89 -16.24 15.51
CA LEU A 46 -1.33 -16.73 14.25
C LEU A 46 0.13 -17.19 14.42
N ASN A 47 0.47 -18.33 13.82
CA ASN A 47 1.87 -18.77 13.77
C ASN A 47 2.74 -17.79 12.98
N SER A 48 4.07 -17.90 13.12
CA SER A 48 5.02 -16.96 12.51
C SER A 48 4.96 -16.93 10.98
N THR A 49 4.67 -18.06 10.33
CA THR A 49 4.61 -18.16 8.87
C THR A 49 3.36 -17.49 8.31
N ASP A 50 2.19 -17.80 8.86
CA ASP A 50 0.91 -17.20 8.46
C ASP A 50 0.90 -15.70 8.75
N SER A 51 1.45 -15.28 9.90
CA SER A 51 1.67 -13.88 10.26
C SER A 51 2.55 -13.16 9.22
N ALA A 52 3.66 -13.77 8.81
CA ALA A 52 4.55 -13.18 7.80
C ALA A 52 3.85 -13.01 6.45
N LEU A 53 3.04 -13.98 6.02
CA LEU A 53 2.29 -13.90 4.77
C LEU A 53 1.31 -12.72 4.77
N ILE A 54 0.53 -12.57 5.84
CA ILE A 54 -0.43 -11.46 6.01
C ILE A 54 0.29 -10.12 6.00
N LEU A 55 1.37 -9.98 6.77
CA LEU A 55 2.15 -8.74 6.79
C LEU A 55 2.70 -8.38 5.42
N VAL A 56 3.31 -9.35 4.71
CA VAL A 56 3.88 -9.11 3.39
C VAL A 56 2.83 -8.61 2.42
N VAL A 57 1.64 -9.24 2.35
CA VAL A 57 0.60 -8.78 1.43
C VAL A 57 0.03 -7.41 1.81
N CYS A 58 -0.17 -7.12 3.10
CA CYS A 58 -0.65 -5.80 3.54
C CYS A 58 0.36 -4.69 3.20
N PHE A 59 1.65 -4.90 3.47
CA PHE A 59 2.69 -3.92 3.13
C PHE A 59 2.89 -3.78 1.61
N ALA A 60 2.70 -4.86 0.86
CA ALA A 60 2.81 -4.81 -0.60
C ALA A 60 1.64 -4.02 -1.23
N VAL A 61 0.43 -4.11 -0.68
CA VAL A 61 -0.71 -3.25 -1.06
C VAL A 61 -0.40 -1.77 -0.81
N LEU A 62 0.01 -1.41 0.43
CA LEU A 62 0.36 -0.03 0.77
C LEU A 62 1.49 0.53 -0.11
N THR A 63 2.47 -0.32 -0.44
CA THR A 63 3.58 0.08 -1.32
C THR A 63 3.10 0.33 -2.75
N ALA A 64 2.21 -0.53 -3.26
CA ALA A 64 1.61 -0.34 -4.58
C ALA A 64 0.80 0.96 -4.63
N GLU A 65 0.04 1.28 -3.59
CA GLU A 65 -0.73 2.54 -3.51
C GLU A 65 0.18 3.77 -3.46
N ILE A 66 1.29 3.73 -2.72
CA ILE A 66 2.30 4.82 -2.74
C ILE A 66 2.85 5.03 -4.16
N PHE A 67 3.13 3.95 -4.89
CA PHE A 67 3.58 4.05 -6.28
C PHE A 67 2.49 4.56 -7.20
N ASN A 68 1.24 4.11 -7.03
CA ASN A 68 0.11 4.62 -7.79
C ASN A 68 -0.02 6.14 -7.62
N THR A 69 -0.08 6.63 -6.39
CA THR A 69 -0.15 8.07 -6.12
C THR A 69 1.07 8.82 -6.68
N ALA A 70 2.28 8.27 -6.54
CA ALA A 70 3.48 8.91 -7.10
C ALA A 70 3.37 9.07 -8.63
N ILE A 71 2.92 8.03 -9.33
CA ILE A 71 2.69 8.05 -10.78
C ILE A 71 1.61 9.08 -11.14
N GLU A 72 0.48 9.08 -10.43
CA GLU A 72 -0.60 10.06 -10.63
C GLU A 72 -0.10 11.50 -10.48
N LYS A 73 0.62 11.83 -9.39
CA LYS A 73 1.13 13.20 -9.18
C LYS A 73 2.17 13.60 -10.22
N ILE A 74 2.99 12.67 -10.70
CA ILE A 74 3.94 12.93 -11.80
C ILE A 74 3.18 13.22 -13.09
N CYS A 75 2.15 12.44 -13.40
CA CYS A 75 1.32 12.65 -14.57
C CYS A 75 0.60 14.00 -14.53
N ASP A 76 0.01 14.36 -13.39
CA ASP A 76 -0.66 15.65 -13.18
C ASP A 76 0.30 16.83 -13.32
N PHE A 77 1.56 16.64 -12.91
CA PHE A 77 2.59 17.66 -13.07
C PHE A 77 3.02 17.85 -14.53
N ILE A 78 3.11 16.76 -15.31
CA ILE A 78 3.55 16.80 -16.71
C ILE A 78 2.43 17.27 -17.65
N HIS A 79 1.19 16.83 -17.40
CA HIS A 79 0.04 17.15 -18.24
C HIS A 79 -1.19 17.43 -17.37
N PRO A 80 -1.42 18.71 -17.01
CA PRO A 80 -2.52 19.09 -16.12
C PRO A 80 -3.90 19.00 -16.80
N ASP A 81 -3.94 19.07 -18.13
CA ASP A 81 -5.15 18.87 -18.93
C ASP A 81 -5.37 17.38 -19.26
N PHE A 82 -6.61 17.00 -19.55
CA PHE A 82 -6.94 15.62 -19.88
C PHE A 82 -6.27 15.16 -21.18
N ASP A 83 -5.49 14.08 -21.10
CA ASP A 83 -4.91 13.36 -22.24
C ASP A 83 -5.16 11.85 -22.09
N ALA A 84 -5.58 11.22 -23.19
CA ALA A 84 -5.96 9.81 -23.20
C ALA A 84 -4.82 8.86 -22.84
N LYS A 85 -3.57 9.19 -23.17
CA LYS A 85 -2.39 8.38 -22.83
C LYS A 85 -2.07 8.48 -21.35
N ILE A 86 -2.21 9.67 -20.75
CA ILE A 86 -2.07 9.86 -19.31
C ILE A 86 -3.17 9.10 -18.56
N GLY A 87 -4.41 9.16 -19.06
CA GLY A 87 -5.52 8.35 -18.53
C GLY A 87 -5.15 6.86 -18.47
N PHE A 88 -4.67 6.30 -19.59
CA PHE A 88 -4.25 4.90 -19.66
C PHE A 88 -3.12 4.55 -18.66
N ILE A 89 -2.14 5.44 -18.46
CA ILE A 89 -1.05 5.21 -17.48
C ILE A 89 -1.60 5.14 -16.06
N LYS A 90 -2.51 6.07 -15.69
CA LYS A 90 -3.18 6.06 -14.39
C LYS A 90 -4.06 4.83 -14.20
N ASP A 91 -4.77 4.40 -15.24
CA ASP A 91 -5.60 3.19 -15.20
C ASP A 91 -4.75 1.94 -14.93
N ILE A 92 -3.57 1.84 -15.56
CA ILE A 92 -2.66 0.72 -15.32
C ILE A 92 -2.08 0.76 -13.89
N SER A 93 -1.70 1.94 -13.39
CA SER A 93 -1.16 2.04 -12.02
C SER A 93 -2.21 1.69 -10.97
N ALA A 94 -3.46 2.15 -11.14
CA ALA A 94 -4.57 1.77 -10.29
C ALA A 94 -4.90 0.26 -10.40
N GLY A 95 -4.75 -0.31 -11.60
CA GLY A 95 -4.85 -1.75 -11.84
C GLY A 95 -3.85 -2.56 -11.02
N ALA A 96 -2.61 -2.07 -10.85
CA ALA A 96 -1.59 -2.74 -10.03
C ALA A 96 -1.99 -2.81 -8.55
N VAL A 97 -2.54 -1.72 -7.99
CA VAL A 97 -3.06 -1.71 -6.61
C VAL A 97 -4.19 -2.72 -6.45
N THR A 98 -5.11 -2.75 -7.41
CA THR A 98 -6.24 -3.68 -7.41
C THR A 98 -5.79 -5.15 -7.41
N LEU A 99 -4.78 -5.50 -8.20
CA LEU A 99 -4.21 -6.85 -8.21
C LEU A 99 -3.58 -7.22 -6.86
N MET A 100 -2.87 -6.28 -6.23
CA MET A 100 -2.30 -6.49 -4.91
C MET A 100 -3.38 -6.66 -3.83
N ALA A 101 -4.44 -5.85 -3.87
CA ALA A 101 -5.57 -5.98 -2.96
C ALA A 101 -6.27 -7.34 -3.11
N PHE A 102 -6.44 -7.80 -4.36
CA PHE A 102 -6.98 -9.13 -4.64
C PHE A 102 -6.09 -10.24 -4.08
N ALA A 103 -4.77 -10.15 -4.27
CA ALA A 103 -3.83 -11.10 -3.68
C ALA A 103 -3.90 -11.11 -2.15
N ALA A 104 -4.02 -9.95 -1.50
CA ALA A 104 -4.16 -9.87 -0.05
C ALA A 104 -5.45 -10.56 0.45
N VAL A 105 -6.56 -10.38 -0.27
CA VAL A 105 -7.82 -11.07 0.03
C VAL A 105 -7.68 -12.58 -0.10
N LEU A 106 -7.04 -13.08 -1.17
CA LEU A 106 -6.80 -14.52 -1.34
C LEU A 106 -5.94 -15.10 -0.23
N VAL A 107 -4.87 -14.42 0.18
CA VAL A 107 -4.02 -14.85 1.31
C VAL A 107 -4.84 -14.88 2.60
N GLY A 108 -5.67 -13.87 2.85
CA GLY A 108 -6.60 -13.87 3.99
C GLY A 108 -7.54 -15.07 3.99
N MET A 109 -8.13 -15.43 2.84
CA MET A 109 -8.99 -16.61 2.70
C MET A 109 -8.25 -17.94 2.93
N LEU A 110 -6.95 -18.01 2.65
CA LEU A 110 -6.17 -19.23 2.88
C LEU A 110 -5.66 -19.35 4.32
N VAL A 111 -5.42 -18.21 4.99
CA VAL A 111 -4.83 -18.17 6.33
C VAL A 111 -5.92 -18.23 7.40
N TYR A 112 -6.89 -17.33 7.39
CA TYR A 112 -7.81 -17.15 8.51
C TYR A 112 -8.71 -18.35 8.84
N PRO A 113 -9.21 -19.15 7.86
CA PRO A 113 -10.02 -20.31 8.19
C PRO A 113 -9.34 -21.34 9.09
N LYS A 114 -8.00 -21.46 9.05
CA LYS A 114 -7.22 -22.38 9.90
C LYS A 114 -7.33 -22.08 11.40
N TYR A 115 -7.75 -20.85 11.75
CA TYR A 115 -7.80 -20.35 13.13
C TYR A 115 -9.24 -20.11 13.62
N VAL A 116 -10.22 -20.17 12.71
CA VAL A 116 -11.63 -19.93 13.01
C VAL A 116 -12.43 -21.24 13.05
N PHE A 117 -12.01 -22.26 12.29
CA PHE A 117 -12.64 -23.57 12.19
C PHE A 117 -11.64 -24.68 12.55
#